data_AF-Q8IQM9-F1
#
_entry.id   AF-Q8IQM9-F1
#
_cell.length_a   1.000
_cell.length_b   1.000
_cell.length_c   1.000
_cell.angle_alpha   90.00
_cell.angle_beta   90.00
_cell.angle_gamma   90.00
#
_symmetry.space_group_name_H-M   'P 1'
#
loop_
_entity.id
_entity.type
_entity.pdbx_description
1 polymer ?
#
loop_
_entity_poly.entity_id
_entity_poly.type
_entity_poly.pdbx_seq_one_letter_code
_entity_poly.pdbx_strand_id
1 'polypeptide(L)'
;MQKFSISLLIFIGALLAASEAGISSPIIGVLTQEVYVDGLISRHFDNKTSYIAASYVKYLEGAGARVVPIWIGRNRSYYDDLMRKINGVLLPGGATWFNQSNGYADAGEHLIHLAIELNDQGVFMPVWGTCLGMELLVYKLANETEHRINCEATGMAVPMEFKEDYKKSRLFASITDDVVDTMVKENVTYHWHQFCYTEKDFERDLLNETWRVMSLNHDWNGVEFISTVEHIKYPFYGVQFHPEKPLYEFTKTSIPHTAAAVLSGQFFADFFVSEARESNQSFSNATEQARTLIYNYKPEYTSILGSSYIQQYLFTNVEMEIPEIPEIPDEGGNNDGGSSGGYIPIVVPGGDGSTTMPLLSGLLLTLVLLSIN
;
A
#
# COMPACT_ATOMS: atom_id res chain seq x y z
N MET A 1 28.68 54.60 49.63
CA MET A 1 28.19 53.41 50.37
C MET A 1 27.28 52.62 49.43
N GLN A 2 27.69 51.38 49.16
CA GLN A 2 27.06 50.33 48.34
C GLN A 2 25.55 50.15 48.60
N LYS A 3 24.77 49.92 47.54
CA LYS A 3 23.89 48.75 47.35
C LYS A 3 23.64 48.53 45.85
N PHE A 4 24.45 47.69 45.21
CA PHE A 4 24.13 47.03 43.94
C PHE A 4 23.35 45.76 44.27
N SER A 5 22.14 45.62 43.75
CA SER A 5 21.37 44.37 43.82
C SER A 5 21.59 43.59 42.54
N ILE A 6 22.06 42.35 42.71
CA ILE A 6 22.44 41.38 41.70
C ILE A 6 21.15 40.70 41.19
N SER A 7 20.80 40.89 39.92
CA SER A 7 19.94 39.97 39.17
C SER A 7 20.84 38.99 38.43
N LEU A 8 21.02 37.80 39.02
CA LEU A 8 21.79 36.71 38.43
C LEU A 8 20.88 35.90 37.52
N LEU A 9 21.35 35.72 36.28
CA LEU A 9 20.73 34.96 35.20
C LEU A 9 20.38 33.54 35.63
N ILE A 10 19.12 33.14 35.37
CA ILE A 10 18.70 31.73 35.29
C ILE A 10 18.92 31.31 33.84
N PHE A 11 20.02 30.62 33.58
CA PHE A 11 20.38 30.12 32.24
C PHE A 11 21.06 28.74 32.36
N ILE A 12 20.38 27.76 32.98
CA ILE A 12 20.88 26.38 33.06
C ILE A 12 19.68 25.43 33.05
N GLY A 13 19.57 24.58 32.02
CA GLY A 13 18.67 23.41 32.10
C GLY A 13 18.01 22.89 30.83
N ALA A 14 18.35 23.34 29.62
CA ALA A 14 17.98 22.61 28.40
C ALA A 14 19.07 21.58 28.09
N LEU A 15 19.19 20.55 28.95
CA LEU A 15 19.90 19.34 28.59
C LEU A 15 19.02 18.62 27.55
N LEU A 16 19.41 18.75 26.29
CA LEU A 16 18.93 17.94 25.19
C LEU A 16 19.05 16.47 25.60
N ALA A 17 17.92 15.86 25.96
CA ALA A 17 17.71 14.45 25.69
C ALA A 17 17.73 14.32 24.16
N ALA A 18 18.94 14.24 23.59
CA ALA A 18 19.10 13.49 22.37
C ALA A 18 18.68 12.07 22.77
N SER A 19 17.39 11.76 22.56
CA SER A 19 16.97 10.37 22.43
C SER A 19 17.98 9.76 21.48
N GLU A 20 18.62 8.67 21.88
CA GLU A 20 19.23 7.78 20.90
C GLU A 20 18.15 7.61 19.84
N ALA A 21 18.32 8.23 18.67
CA ALA A 21 17.60 7.83 17.48
C ALA A 21 18.15 6.43 17.24
N GLY A 22 17.59 5.47 17.97
CA GLY A 22 18.01 4.08 17.97
C GLY A 22 18.05 3.71 16.51
N ILE A 23 19.18 3.13 16.08
CA ILE A 23 19.43 2.78 14.69
C ILE A 23 18.25 1.92 14.22
N SER A 24 17.26 2.57 13.59
CA SER A 24 16.00 1.93 13.25
C SER A 24 16.22 1.16 11.97
N SER A 25 15.93 -0.14 12.03
CA SER A 25 15.97 -1.02 10.86
C SER A 25 14.54 -1.49 10.58
N PRO A 26 13.69 -0.62 9.97
CA PRO A 26 12.28 -0.89 9.82
C PRO A 26 12.06 -2.14 8.96
N ILE A 27 11.06 -2.94 9.34
CA ILE A 27 10.59 -4.09 8.59
C ILE A 27 9.24 -3.72 8.00
N ILE A 28 9.11 -3.75 6.68
CA ILE A 28 7.87 -3.42 5.98
C ILE A 28 7.30 -4.71 5.38
N GLY A 29 6.02 -4.94 5.59
CA GLY A 29 5.31 -6.05 4.99
C GLY A 29 4.88 -5.70 3.56
N VAL A 30 5.06 -6.61 2.60
CA VAL A 30 4.54 -6.48 1.22
C VAL A 30 3.48 -7.54 0.99
N LEU A 31 2.27 -7.11 0.66
CA LEU A 31 1.16 -8.03 0.42
C LEU A 31 1.38 -8.88 -0.83
N THR A 32 1.30 -10.20 -0.67
CA THR A 32 1.25 -11.14 -1.80
C THR A 32 -0.05 -11.00 -2.58
N GLN A 33 -0.07 -11.43 -3.83
CA GLN A 33 -1.29 -11.47 -4.63
C GLN A 33 -1.41 -12.82 -5.35
N GLU A 34 -2.62 -13.22 -5.66
CA GLU A 34 -2.97 -14.48 -6.29
C GLU A 34 -2.29 -14.63 -7.65
N VAL A 35 -1.84 -15.84 -7.95
CA VAL A 35 -1.52 -16.24 -9.31
C VAL A 35 -2.81 -16.53 -10.06
N TYR A 36 -2.96 -15.96 -11.26
CA TYR A 36 -4.11 -16.24 -12.12
C TYR A 36 -4.12 -17.71 -12.55
N VAL A 37 -5.28 -18.37 -12.38
CA VAL A 37 -5.52 -19.75 -12.79
C VAL A 37 -5.33 -19.86 -14.31
N ASP A 38 -4.56 -20.85 -14.77
CA ASP A 38 -4.15 -21.02 -16.17
C ASP A 38 -3.36 -19.83 -16.78
N GLY A 39 -2.96 -18.87 -15.96
CA GLY A 39 -2.10 -17.75 -16.32
C GLY A 39 -0.66 -18.15 -16.62
N LEU A 40 0.21 -17.14 -16.82
CA LEU A 40 1.62 -17.39 -17.16
C LEU A 40 2.33 -18.20 -16.08
N ILE A 41 2.17 -17.83 -14.81
CA ILE A 41 2.90 -18.47 -13.71
C ILE A 41 2.41 -19.91 -13.50
N SER A 42 1.11 -20.15 -13.41
CA SER A 42 0.55 -21.50 -13.20
C SER A 42 0.86 -22.48 -14.34
N ARG A 43 1.08 -21.99 -15.57
CA ARG A 43 1.52 -22.84 -16.70
C ARG A 43 3.00 -23.23 -16.66
N HIS A 44 3.82 -22.56 -15.86
CA HIS A 44 5.27 -22.76 -15.84
C HIS A 44 5.84 -23.17 -14.47
N PHE A 45 5.09 -22.94 -13.38
CA PHE A 45 5.51 -23.25 -12.02
C PHE A 45 4.40 -23.97 -11.27
N ASP A 46 4.63 -25.26 -11.01
CA ASP A 46 3.66 -26.12 -10.32
C ASP A 46 3.39 -25.60 -8.90
N ASN A 47 2.11 -25.66 -8.49
CA ASN A 47 1.64 -25.37 -7.12
C ASN A 47 1.93 -23.95 -6.59
N LYS A 48 2.33 -23.00 -7.44
CA LYS A 48 2.50 -21.60 -7.05
C LYS A 48 1.16 -20.86 -7.10
N THR A 49 0.71 -20.39 -5.94
CA THR A 49 -0.63 -19.84 -5.74
C THR A 49 -0.63 -18.34 -5.47
N SER A 50 0.50 -17.77 -5.02
CA SER A 50 0.65 -16.32 -4.86
C SER A 50 2.06 -15.84 -5.24
N TYR A 51 2.21 -14.52 -5.42
CA TYR A 51 3.48 -13.91 -5.77
C TYR A 51 3.66 -12.49 -5.20
N ILE A 52 4.92 -12.03 -5.22
CA ILE A 52 5.33 -10.62 -5.10
C ILE A 52 6.28 -10.31 -6.25
N ALA A 53 6.07 -9.20 -6.98
CA ALA A 53 7.07 -8.73 -7.93
C ALA A 53 8.30 -8.22 -7.17
N ALA A 54 9.49 -8.69 -7.57
CA ALA A 54 10.73 -8.42 -6.82
C ALA A 54 11.11 -6.92 -6.82
N SER A 55 10.57 -6.13 -7.75
CA SER A 55 10.75 -4.68 -7.78
C SER A 55 10.23 -3.99 -6.52
N TYR A 56 9.11 -4.43 -5.93
CA TYR A 56 8.62 -3.87 -4.65
C TYR A 56 9.54 -4.18 -3.47
N VAL A 57 10.14 -5.38 -3.46
CA VAL A 57 11.12 -5.76 -2.43
C VAL A 57 12.36 -4.87 -2.54
N LYS A 58 12.94 -4.80 -3.75
CA LYS A 58 14.13 -3.98 -4.04
C LYS A 58 13.90 -2.50 -3.76
N TYR A 59 12.69 -2.01 -4.03
CA TYR A 59 12.27 -0.64 -3.77
C TYR A 59 12.36 -0.25 -2.30
N LEU A 60 11.82 -1.09 -1.41
CA LEU A 60 11.89 -0.84 0.04
C LEU A 60 13.32 -1.04 0.58
N GLU A 61 14.02 -2.06 0.11
CA GLU A 61 15.42 -2.30 0.50
C GLU A 61 16.35 -1.18 0.03
N GLY A 62 16.09 -0.61 -1.15
CA GLY A 62 16.80 0.54 -1.71
C GLY A 62 16.70 1.80 -0.86
N ALA A 63 15.68 1.92 -0.02
CA ALA A 63 15.49 3.01 0.95
C ALA A 63 15.88 2.63 2.41
N GLY A 64 16.46 1.45 2.60
CA GLY A 64 17.01 1.00 3.88
C GLY A 64 16.00 0.28 4.81
N ALA A 65 14.94 -0.30 4.26
CA ALA A 65 14.06 -1.22 4.99
C ALA A 65 14.46 -2.69 4.76
N ARG A 66 13.94 -3.57 5.62
CA ARG A 66 13.88 -5.02 5.36
C ARG A 66 12.44 -5.40 5.03
N VAL A 67 12.25 -6.49 4.30
CA VAL A 67 10.91 -6.88 3.82
C VAL A 67 10.46 -8.21 4.39
N VAL A 68 9.16 -8.28 4.74
CA VAL A 68 8.43 -9.52 5.01
C VAL A 68 7.33 -9.68 3.96
N PRO A 69 7.18 -10.84 3.32
CA PRO A 69 5.99 -11.13 2.53
C PRO A 69 4.76 -11.32 3.44
N ILE A 70 3.65 -10.65 3.14
CA ILE A 70 2.37 -10.85 3.83
C ILE A 70 1.51 -11.81 3.01
N TRP A 71 1.19 -12.97 3.57
CA TRP A 71 0.38 -14.00 2.91
C TRP A 71 -1.09 -13.60 2.77
N ILE A 72 -1.65 -13.78 1.58
CA ILE A 72 -3.10 -13.84 1.38
C ILE A 72 -3.69 -15.12 1.99
N GLY A 73 -5.02 -15.20 2.11
CA GLY A 73 -5.74 -16.39 2.55
C GLY A 73 -5.50 -16.84 3.98
N ARG A 74 -4.86 -16.00 4.81
CA ARG A 74 -4.73 -16.24 6.25
C ARG A 74 -5.93 -15.64 6.99
N ASN A 75 -6.09 -15.99 8.27
CA ASN A 75 -7.14 -15.43 9.10
C ASN A 75 -6.70 -14.09 9.75
N ARG A 76 -7.66 -13.34 10.32
CA ARG A 76 -7.40 -12.07 11.01
C ARG A 76 -6.32 -12.17 12.11
N SER A 77 -6.21 -13.32 12.80
CA SER A 77 -5.20 -13.49 13.86
C SER A 77 -3.77 -13.48 13.34
N TYR A 78 -3.53 -14.03 12.14
CA TYR A 78 -2.22 -13.94 11.49
C TYR A 78 -1.87 -12.49 11.16
N TYR A 79 -2.82 -11.73 10.60
CA TYR A 79 -2.60 -10.33 10.24
C TYR A 79 -2.36 -9.47 11.48
N ASP A 80 -3.15 -9.64 12.55
CA ASP A 80 -2.97 -8.91 13.82
C ASP A 80 -1.60 -9.17 14.44
N ASP A 81 -1.18 -10.44 14.51
CA ASP A 81 0.11 -10.84 15.04
C ASP A 81 1.29 -10.25 14.24
N LEU A 82 1.22 -10.30 12.90
CA LEU A 82 2.26 -9.73 12.05
C LEU A 82 2.32 -8.20 12.15
N MET A 83 1.17 -7.52 12.13
CA MET A 83 1.06 -6.05 12.22
C MET A 83 1.64 -5.48 13.52
N ARG A 84 1.70 -6.28 14.60
CA ARG A 84 2.36 -5.90 15.86
C ARG A 84 3.88 -6.12 15.86
N LYS A 85 4.47 -6.52 14.74
CA LYS A 85 5.90 -6.84 14.62
C LYS A 85 6.61 -6.08 13.51
N ILE A 86 5.87 -5.62 12.51
CA ILE A 86 6.36 -4.83 11.38
C ILE A 86 6.07 -3.34 11.56
N ASN A 87 6.73 -2.50 10.79
CA ASN A 87 6.75 -1.05 10.92
C ASN A 87 5.94 -0.30 9.84
N GLY A 88 5.36 -1.03 8.88
CA GLY A 88 4.53 -0.48 7.80
C GLY A 88 4.09 -1.57 6.81
N VAL A 89 3.13 -1.24 5.95
CA VAL A 89 2.56 -2.16 4.95
C VAL A 89 2.58 -1.53 3.55
N LEU A 90 3.05 -2.27 2.57
CA LEU A 90 2.92 -1.93 1.15
C LEU A 90 1.93 -2.87 0.47
N LEU A 91 0.91 -2.28 -0.15
CA LEU A 91 -0.08 -2.90 -1.03
C LEU A 91 0.40 -2.68 -2.48
N PRO A 92 0.98 -3.70 -3.13
CA PRO A 92 1.57 -3.55 -4.46
C PRO A 92 0.49 -3.43 -5.54
N GLY A 93 0.89 -2.95 -6.71
CA GLY A 93 0.06 -3.03 -7.92
C GLY A 93 -0.15 -4.47 -8.37
N GLY A 94 -1.15 -4.67 -9.24
CA GLY A 94 -1.58 -5.99 -9.68
C GLY A 94 -2.74 -5.90 -10.67
N ALA A 95 -3.38 -7.03 -10.93
CA ALA A 95 -4.53 -7.12 -11.83
C ALA A 95 -5.64 -8.05 -11.29
N THR A 96 -5.71 -8.20 -9.96
CA THR A 96 -6.75 -9.02 -9.31
C THR A 96 -8.02 -8.20 -9.10
N TRP A 97 -9.17 -8.88 -9.09
CA TRP A 97 -10.45 -8.27 -8.76
C TRP A 97 -10.64 -8.17 -7.25
N PHE A 98 -11.41 -7.18 -6.79
CA PHE A 98 -11.69 -7.00 -5.36
C PHE A 98 -12.72 -7.96 -4.76
N ASN A 99 -13.27 -8.87 -5.57
CA ASN A 99 -14.27 -9.85 -5.16
C ASN A 99 -13.72 -11.29 -5.02
N GLN A 100 -12.39 -11.45 -5.03
CA GLN A 100 -11.75 -12.76 -4.85
C GLN A 100 -11.67 -13.10 -3.36
N SER A 101 -12.43 -14.13 -2.95
CA SER A 101 -12.44 -14.60 -1.57
C SER A 101 -11.08 -15.14 -1.14
N ASN A 102 -10.67 -14.81 0.10
CA ASN A 102 -9.37 -15.14 0.68
C ASN A 102 -8.18 -14.56 -0.12
N GLY A 103 -8.45 -13.51 -0.89
CA GLY A 103 -7.56 -12.95 -1.86
C GLY A 103 -6.76 -11.73 -1.42
N TYR A 104 -6.17 -11.03 -2.39
CA TYR A 104 -5.49 -9.75 -2.19
C TYR A 104 -6.38 -8.72 -1.51
N ALA A 105 -7.64 -8.59 -1.94
CA ALA A 105 -8.56 -7.59 -1.39
C ALA A 105 -8.99 -7.88 0.05
N ASP A 106 -9.26 -9.15 0.38
CA ASP A 106 -9.63 -9.57 1.74
C ASP A 106 -8.45 -9.42 2.71
N ALA A 107 -7.26 -9.84 2.30
CA ALA A 107 -6.04 -9.65 3.08
C ALA A 107 -5.73 -8.16 3.27
N GLY A 108 -5.87 -7.36 2.21
CA GLY A 108 -5.69 -5.92 2.26
C GLY A 108 -6.70 -5.24 3.17
N GLU A 109 -7.96 -5.66 3.19
CA GLU A 109 -8.97 -5.16 4.14
C GLU A 109 -8.56 -5.41 5.59
N HIS A 110 -8.13 -6.63 5.91
CA HIS A 110 -7.62 -6.94 7.25
C HIS A 110 -6.46 -6.01 7.63
N LEU A 111 -5.51 -5.78 6.73
CA LEU A 111 -4.36 -4.89 6.97
C LEU A 111 -4.79 -3.43 7.15
N ILE A 112 -5.72 -2.93 6.33
CA ILE A 112 -6.23 -1.56 6.41
C ILE A 112 -6.96 -1.34 7.75
N HIS A 113 -7.87 -2.24 8.14
CA HIS A 113 -8.60 -2.15 9.40
C HIS A 113 -7.66 -2.24 10.61
N LEU A 114 -6.69 -3.17 10.61
CA LEU A 114 -5.70 -3.27 11.67
C LEU A 114 -4.80 -2.03 11.76
N ALA A 115 -4.40 -1.45 10.62
CA ALA A 115 -3.64 -0.20 10.61
C ALA A 115 -4.46 0.96 11.19
N ILE A 116 -5.76 1.06 10.89
CA ILE A 116 -6.67 2.03 11.53
C ILE A 116 -6.70 1.83 13.04
N GLU A 117 -6.95 0.60 13.50
CA GLU A 117 -7.02 0.25 14.92
C GLU A 117 -5.74 0.62 15.68
N LEU A 118 -4.57 0.33 15.10
CA LEU A 118 -3.27 0.67 15.69
C LEU A 118 -3.09 2.19 15.78
N ASN A 119 -3.39 2.93 14.70
CA ASN A 119 -3.24 4.39 14.70
C ASN A 119 -4.23 5.06 15.68
N ASP A 120 -5.47 4.58 15.79
CA ASP A 120 -6.45 5.07 16.77
C ASP A 120 -6.04 4.76 18.22
N GLN A 121 -5.20 3.74 18.44
CA GLN A 121 -4.57 3.43 19.73
C GLN A 121 -3.24 4.18 19.96
N GLY A 122 -2.84 5.07 19.06
CA GLY A 122 -1.59 5.84 19.16
C GLY A 122 -0.33 5.06 18.74
N VAL A 123 -0.50 3.93 18.04
CA VAL A 123 0.59 3.15 17.45
C VAL A 123 0.70 3.50 15.97
N PHE A 124 1.77 4.20 15.59
CA PHE A 124 1.99 4.62 14.21
C PHE A 124 2.17 3.40 13.28
N MET A 125 1.31 3.31 12.26
CA MET A 125 1.32 2.23 11.28
C MET A 125 1.01 2.77 9.89
N PRO A 126 2.03 3.08 9.07
CA PRO A 126 1.84 3.64 7.75
C PRO A 126 1.49 2.56 6.71
N VAL A 127 0.62 2.91 5.75
CA VAL A 127 0.21 2.02 4.65
C VAL A 127 0.46 2.71 3.32
N TRP A 128 1.09 2.01 2.39
CA TRP A 128 1.38 2.50 1.05
C TRP A 128 0.65 1.68 0.00
N GLY A 129 -0.08 2.32 -0.90
CA GLY A 129 -0.73 1.69 -2.05
C GLY A 129 -0.11 2.14 -3.37
N THR A 130 0.31 1.18 -4.20
CA THR A 130 0.76 1.46 -5.57
C THR A 130 -0.24 0.87 -6.56
N CYS A 131 -0.72 1.66 -7.53
CA CYS A 131 -1.65 1.22 -8.59
C CYS A 131 -2.88 0.50 -7.97
N LEU A 132 -3.03 -0.81 -8.18
CA LEU A 132 -4.07 -1.63 -7.52
C LEU A 132 -4.15 -1.42 -6.00
N GLY A 133 -3.02 -1.18 -5.32
CA GLY A 133 -3.01 -0.91 -3.88
C GLY A 133 -3.62 0.45 -3.51
N MET A 134 -3.43 1.49 -4.33
CA MET A 134 -4.13 2.76 -4.16
C MET A 134 -5.64 2.57 -4.41
N GLU A 135 -5.98 1.83 -5.47
CA GLU A 135 -7.35 1.49 -5.80
C GLU A 135 -8.06 0.77 -4.63
N LEU A 136 -7.40 -0.24 -4.05
CA LEU A 136 -7.92 -0.99 -2.92
C LEU A 136 -8.10 -0.12 -1.68
N LEU A 137 -7.13 0.76 -1.37
CA LEU A 137 -7.20 1.68 -0.24
C LEU A 137 -8.46 2.56 -0.31
N VAL A 138 -8.66 3.22 -1.45
CA VAL A 138 -9.82 4.10 -1.64
C VAL A 138 -11.10 3.29 -1.61
N TYR A 139 -11.16 2.15 -2.31
CA TYR A 139 -12.32 1.27 -2.37
C TYR A 139 -12.78 0.78 -0.99
N LYS A 140 -11.85 0.25 -0.17
CA LYS A 140 -12.17 -0.27 1.17
C LYS A 140 -12.55 0.86 2.14
N LEU A 141 -11.88 2.01 2.08
CA LEU A 141 -12.23 3.17 2.91
C LEU A 141 -13.51 3.90 2.46
N ALA A 142 -14.00 3.61 1.25
CA ALA A 142 -15.30 4.04 0.75
C ALA A 142 -16.40 2.98 0.99
N ASN A 143 -16.23 2.10 1.99
CA ASN A 143 -17.15 1.00 2.32
C ASN A 143 -17.48 0.13 1.09
N GLU A 144 -16.47 -0.21 0.29
CA GLU A 144 -16.60 -1.12 -0.87
C GLU A 144 -17.50 -0.58 -1.98
N THR A 145 -17.69 0.73 -2.03
CA THR A 145 -18.41 1.40 -3.12
C THR A 145 -17.45 1.60 -4.29
N GLU A 146 -17.85 1.16 -5.49
CA GLU A 146 -17.04 1.31 -6.70
C GLU A 146 -17.09 2.76 -7.20
N HIS A 147 -15.97 3.46 -7.08
CA HIS A 147 -15.80 4.84 -7.56
C HIS A 147 -14.82 4.95 -8.72
N ARG A 148 -14.17 3.85 -9.12
CA ARG A 148 -13.23 3.88 -10.23
C ARG A 148 -13.96 4.04 -11.55
N ILE A 149 -13.32 4.77 -12.45
CA ILE A 149 -13.72 4.88 -13.85
C ILE A 149 -12.71 4.13 -14.74
N ASN A 150 -13.09 3.81 -15.96
CA ASN A 150 -12.16 3.28 -16.96
C ASN A 150 -11.20 4.38 -17.42
N CYS A 151 -9.91 4.06 -17.50
CA CYS A 151 -8.84 4.99 -17.90
C CYS A 151 -7.85 4.30 -18.84
N GLU A 152 -7.48 4.97 -19.93
CA GLU A 152 -6.52 4.49 -20.92
C GLU A 152 -5.11 4.94 -20.55
N ALA A 153 -4.57 4.43 -19.45
CA ALA A 153 -3.27 4.85 -18.90
C ALA A 153 -2.22 3.70 -18.88
N THR A 154 -2.37 2.74 -19.78
CA THR A 154 -1.44 1.62 -19.91
C THR A 154 -0.21 2.03 -20.72
N GLY A 155 0.98 1.85 -20.13
CA GLY A 155 2.26 1.99 -20.85
C GLY A 155 2.67 3.43 -21.13
N MET A 156 2.24 4.38 -20.31
CA MET A 156 2.60 5.80 -20.43
C MET A 156 3.61 6.21 -19.36
N ALA A 157 4.54 7.08 -19.73
CA ALA A 157 5.44 7.76 -18.81
C ALA A 157 5.20 9.26 -18.94
N VAL A 158 4.84 9.94 -17.86
CA VAL A 158 4.44 11.35 -17.86
C VAL A 158 5.05 12.13 -16.69
N PRO A 159 5.18 13.46 -16.79
CA PRO A 159 5.54 14.29 -15.64
C PRO A 159 4.43 14.32 -14.60
N MET A 160 4.75 14.77 -13.38
CA MET A 160 3.75 15.01 -12.34
C MET A 160 3.08 16.36 -12.54
N GLU A 161 1.74 16.39 -12.47
CA GLU A 161 0.97 17.64 -12.42
C GLU A 161 0.56 17.89 -10.96
N PHE A 162 1.40 18.59 -10.20
CA PHE A 162 1.14 18.89 -8.79
C PHE A 162 -0.02 19.88 -8.61
N LYS A 163 -0.84 19.66 -7.58
CA LYS A 163 -1.79 20.68 -7.11
C LYS A 163 -1.04 21.83 -6.43
N GLU A 164 -1.59 23.03 -6.42
CA GLU A 164 -0.92 24.23 -5.87
C GLU A 164 -0.46 24.07 -4.41
N ASP A 165 -1.19 23.30 -3.59
CA ASP A 165 -0.93 23.14 -2.16
C ASP A 165 -0.31 21.80 -1.79
N TYR A 166 0.26 21.06 -2.75
CA TYR A 166 0.92 19.78 -2.53
C TYR A 166 1.96 19.80 -1.38
N LYS A 167 2.71 20.90 -1.21
CA LYS A 167 3.69 21.07 -0.10
C LYS A 167 3.06 21.09 1.30
N LYS A 168 1.75 21.23 1.42
CA LYS A 168 1.05 21.08 2.71
C LYS A 168 0.81 19.61 3.08
N SER A 169 1.01 18.68 2.14
CA SER A 169 0.87 17.24 2.39
C SER A 169 2.01 16.70 3.26
N ARG A 170 1.83 15.55 3.90
CA ARG A 170 2.94 14.88 4.59
C ARG A 170 3.94 14.36 3.56
N LEU A 171 3.44 13.73 2.49
CA LEU A 171 4.26 13.12 1.45
C LEU A 171 5.25 14.10 0.81
N PHE A 172 4.82 15.32 0.51
CA PHE A 172 5.64 16.32 -0.15
C PHE A 172 6.11 17.46 0.78
N ALA A 173 5.97 17.33 2.10
CA ALA A 173 6.39 18.39 3.03
C ALA A 173 7.89 18.71 2.93
N SER A 174 8.72 17.67 2.75
CA SER A 174 10.19 17.78 2.69
C SER A 174 10.77 17.66 1.28
N ILE A 175 9.93 17.66 0.23
CA ILE A 175 10.43 17.60 -1.15
C ILE A 175 11.23 18.87 -1.48
N THR A 176 12.39 18.70 -2.09
CA THR A 176 13.25 19.81 -2.50
C THR A 176 12.84 20.34 -3.88
N ASP A 177 13.09 21.63 -4.13
CA ASP A 177 12.65 22.29 -5.37
C ASP A 177 13.31 21.67 -6.62
N ASP A 178 14.51 21.12 -6.51
CA ASP A 178 15.18 20.40 -7.60
C ASP A 178 14.47 19.09 -7.96
N VAL A 179 14.01 18.31 -6.97
CA VAL A 179 13.22 17.09 -7.21
C VAL A 179 11.87 17.44 -7.83
N VAL A 180 11.20 18.50 -7.34
CA VAL A 180 9.95 19.01 -7.94
C VAL A 180 10.18 19.41 -9.40
N ASP A 181 11.20 20.22 -9.66
CA ASP A 181 11.53 20.70 -11.00
C ASP A 181 11.77 19.53 -11.97
N THR A 182 12.45 18.49 -11.52
CA THR A 182 12.66 17.27 -12.29
C THR A 182 11.34 16.54 -12.55
N MET A 183 10.50 16.35 -11.53
CA MET A 183 9.23 15.62 -11.65
C MET A 183 8.22 16.31 -12.58
N VAL A 184 8.21 17.65 -12.64
CA VAL A 184 7.31 18.43 -13.50
C VAL A 184 7.83 18.52 -14.95
N LYS A 185 9.14 18.47 -15.17
CA LYS A 185 9.75 18.67 -16.51
C LYS A 185 9.97 17.37 -17.28
N GLU A 186 10.15 16.25 -16.59
CA GLU A 186 10.53 14.98 -17.22
C GLU A 186 9.45 13.90 -17.05
N ASN A 187 9.38 12.98 -18.02
CA ASN A 187 8.47 11.83 -17.97
C ASN A 187 8.96 10.79 -16.95
N VAL A 188 8.70 11.03 -15.67
CA VAL A 188 9.24 10.23 -14.56
C VAL A 188 8.26 9.24 -13.95
N THR A 189 6.95 9.45 -14.11
CA THR A 189 5.92 8.58 -13.52
C THR A 189 5.40 7.58 -14.55
N TYR A 190 5.57 6.29 -14.28
CA TYR A 190 5.15 5.23 -15.20
C TYR A 190 3.79 4.66 -14.79
N HIS A 191 2.79 4.79 -15.66
CA HIS A 191 1.45 4.26 -15.44
C HIS A 191 1.21 2.96 -16.21
N TRP A 192 0.53 2.04 -15.53
CA TRP A 192 0.09 0.75 -16.06
C TRP A 192 -1.21 0.34 -15.38
N HIS A 193 -2.31 1.04 -15.69
CA HIS A 193 -3.62 0.81 -15.10
C HIS A 193 -4.74 0.99 -16.12
N GLN A 194 -5.88 0.37 -15.84
CA GLN A 194 -7.12 0.44 -16.63
C GLN A 194 -8.24 1.16 -15.88
N PHE A 195 -8.04 1.40 -14.59
CA PHE A 195 -8.98 2.03 -13.69
C PHE A 195 -8.29 3.18 -12.96
N CYS A 196 -9.01 4.26 -12.74
CA CYS A 196 -8.51 5.40 -11.97
C CYS A 196 -9.66 6.16 -11.31
N TYR A 197 -9.31 7.16 -10.49
CA TYR A 197 -10.28 8.06 -9.85
C TYR A 197 -10.12 9.48 -10.38
N THR A 198 -11.22 10.24 -10.43
CA THR A 198 -11.19 11.66 -10.79
C THR A 198 -11.51 12.53 -9.58
N GLU A 199 -11.08 13.80 -9.58
CA GLU A 199 -11.47 14.75 -8.53
C GLU A 199 -12.99 14.93 -8.49
N LYS A 200 -13.65 14.89 -9.65
CA LYS A 200 -15.11 15.00 -9.75
C LYS A 200 -15.83 13.85 -9.03
N ASP A 201 -15.30 12.63 -9.13
CA ASP A 201 -15.86 11.48 -8.40
C ASP A 201 -15.59 11.62 -6.90
N PHE A 202 -14.38 12.06 -6.52
CA PHE A 202 -14.03 12.32 -5.12
C PHE A 202 -14.92 13.40 -4.47
N GLU A 203 -15.22 14.47 -5.19
CA GLU A 203 -16.12 15.53 -4.73
C GLU A 203 -17.57 15.04 -4.63
N ARG A 204 -18.06 14.32 -5.64
CA ARG A 204 -19.42 13.79 -5.67
C ARG A 204 -19.70 12.88 -4.47
N ASP A 205 -18.73 12.03 -4.14
CA ASP A 205 -18.88 10.96 -3.18
C ASP A 205 -18.23 11.28 -1.82
N LEU A 206 -17.87 12.55 -1.60
CA LEU A 206 -17.28 13.09 -0.35
C LEU A 206 -15.95 12.43 0.06
N LEU A 207 -15.23 11.80 -0.88
CA LEU A 207 -13.92 11.20 -0.64
C LEU A 207 -12.84 12.26 -0.42
N ASN A 208 -13.06 13.50 -0.90
CA ASN A 208 -12.20 14.64 -0.61
C ASN A 208 -12.23 15.08 0.87
N GLU A 209 -13.18 14.60 1.67
CA GLU A 209 -13.20 14.82 3.13
C GLU A 209 -12.27 13.87 3.90
N THR A 210 -11.88 12.74 3.28
CA THR A 210 -11.00 11.73 3.89
C THR A 210 -9.63 11.66 3.20
N TRP A 211 -9.56 12.02 1.93
CA TRP A 211 -8.36 11.97 1.09
C TRP A 211 -7.97 13.36 0.62
N ARG A 212 -6.69 13.69 0.80
CA ARG A 212 -6.07 14.81 0.10
C ARG A 212 -5.50 14.30 -1.22
N VAL A 213 -5.86 14.95 -2.32
CA VAL A 213 -5.21 14.78 -3.63
C VAL A 213 -3.97 15.69 -3.67
N MET A 214 -2.84 15.21 -4.19
CA MET A 214 -1.62 16.03 -4.34
C MET A 214 -1.15 16.19 -5.78
N SER A 215 -1.54 15.30 -6.69
CA SER A 215 -1.24 15.43 -8.11
C SER A 215 -2.29 14.76 -8.99
N LEU A 216 -2.38 15.25 -10.21
CA LEU A 216 -3.22 14.75 -11.28
C LEU A 216 -2.36 14.31 -12.46
N ASN A 217 -2.97 13.61 -13.41
CA ASN A 217 -2.44 13.31 -14.73
C ASN A 217 -3.59 13.10 -15.72
N HIS A 218 -3.26 12.98 -17.01
CA HIS A 218 -4.22 12.73 -18.08
C HIS A 218 -3.90 11.43 -18.82
N ASP A 219 -4.92 10.60 -19.06
CA ASP A 219 -4.76 9.34 -19.81
C ASP A 219 -4.59 9.59 -21.32
N TRP A 220 -4.45 8.54 -22.13
CA TRP A 220 -4.30 8.68 -23.59
C TRP A 220 -5.48 9.34 -24.31
N ASN A 221 -6.67 9.36 -23.69
CA ASN A 221 -7.87 10.02 -24.20
C ASN A 221 -8.07 11.44 -23.62
N GLY A 222 -7.15 11.90 -22.76
CA GLY A 222 -7.25 13.19 -22.09
C GLY A 222 -8.20 13.20 -20.89
N VAL A 223 -8.54 12.03 -20.32
CA VAL A 223 -9.29 11.95 -19.06
C VAL A 223 -8.35 12.31 -17.91
N GLU A 224 -8.66 13.37 -17.18
CA GLU A 224 -7.96 13.77 -15.97
C GLU A 224 -8.22 12.78 -14.83
N PHE A 225 -7.17 12.37 -14.13
CA PHE A 225 -7.23 11.43 -13.02
C PHE A 225 -6.26 11.76 -11.91
N ILE A 226 -6.59 11.29 -10.71
CA ILE A 226 -5.79 11.44 -9.50
C ILE A 226 -4.58 10.51 -9.57
N SER A 227 -3.36 11.06 -9.49
CA SER A 227 -2.12 10.27 -9.55
C SER A 227 -1.44 10.09 -8.19
N THR A 228 -1.71 10.97 -7.21
CA THR A 228 -1.27 10.78 -5.82
C THR A 228 -2.31 11.25 -4.80
N VAL A 229 -2.45 10.48 -3.71
CA VAL A 229 -3.34 10.77 -2.57
C VAL A 229 -2.67 10.45 -1.23
N GLU A 230 -3.10 11.14 -0.18
CA GLU A 230 -2.82 10.75 1.21
C GLU A 230 -4.09 10.87 2.06
N HIS A 231 -4.26 9.97 3.03
CA HIS A 231 -5.38 10.05 3.94
C HIS A 231 -5.18 11.22 4.92
N ILE A 232 -6.23 11.99 5.20
CA ILE A 232 -6.14 13.20 6.02
C ILE A 232 -5.79 12.87 7.47
N LYS A 233 -6.35 11.78 8.02
CA LYS A 233 -6.17 11.37 9.42
C LYS A 233 -5.06 10.33 9.65
N TYR A 234 -4.93 9.36 8.75
CA TYR A 234 -4.10 8.16 8.94
C TYR A 234 -2.87 8.28 8.04
N PRO A 235 -1.72 7.71 8.39
CA PRO A 235 -0.50 7.72 7.57
C PRO A 235 -0.62 6.75 6.37
N PHE A 236 -1.68 6.91 5.58
CA PHE A 236 -1.96 6.10 4.40
C PHE A 236 -1.69 6.92 3.15
N TYR A 237 -1.00 6.33 2.19
CA TYR A 237 -0.50 6.99 0.98
C TYR A 237 -0.84 6.14 -0.24
N GLY A 238 -1.18 6.79 -1.35
CA GLY A 238 -1.54 6.12 -2.59
C GLY A 238 -0.90 6.81 -3.80
N VAL A 239 -0.31 6.01 -4.69
CA VAL A 239 0.19 6.47 -6.00
C VAL A 239 -0.40 5.59 -7.11
N GLN A 240 -0.92 6.20 -8.17
CA GLN A 240 -1.53 5.45 -9.29
C GLN A 240 -0.46 4.93 -10.27
N PHE A 241 0.71 5.59 -10.32
CA PHE A 241 1.88 5.14 -11.08
C PHE A 241 2.74 4.16 -10.28
N HIS A 242 3.78 3.63 -10.92
CA HIS A 242 4.69 2.63 -10.37
C HIS A 242 6.09 3.21 -10.12
N PRO A 243 6.38 3.79 -8.94
CA PRO A 243 7.70 4.36 -8.63
C PRO A 243 8.82 3.30 -8.57
N GLU A 244 8.49 2.02 -8.41
CA GLU A 244 9.45 0.92 -8.34
C GLU A 244 10.00 0.54 -9.73
N LYS A 245 9.23 0.76 -10.79
CA LYS A 245 9.57 0.27 -12.14
C LYS A 245 10.78 0.95 -12.78
N PRO A 246 10.93 2.29 -12.72
CA PRO A 246 12.11 2.98 -13.24
C PRO A 246 13.45 2.43 -12.75
N LEU A 247 13.49 1.89 -11.53
CA LEU A 247 14.71 1.39 -10.91
C LEU A 247 14.98 -0.09 -11.21
N TYR A 248 13.92 -0.92 -11.34
CA TYR A 248 14.08 -2.38 -11.23
C TYR A 248 13.41 -3.20 -12.34
N GLU A 249 12.58 -2.62 -13.20
CA GLU A 249 11.86 -3.36 -14.24
C GLU A 249 12.27 -2.95 -15.66
N PHE A 250 12.89 -3.86 -16.41
CA PHE A 250 13.45 -3.60 -17.75
C PHE A 250 12.67 -4.31 -18.87
N THR A 251 11.38 -4.59 -18.64
CA THR A 251 10.55 -5.45 -19.51
C THR A 251 9.87 -4.69 -20.65
N LYS A 252 9.80 -3.35 -20.59
CA LYS A 252 9.08 -2.51 -21.56
C LYS A 252 9.87 -1.25 -21.85
N THR A 253 9.94 -0.88 -23.13
CA THR A 253 10.61 0.35 -23.59
C THR A 253 9.94 1.64 -23.11
N SER A 254 8.66 1.55 -22.69
CA SER A 254 7.89 2.66 -22.14
C SER A 254 8.27 3.01 -20.69
N ILE A 255 9.01 2.15 -19.99
CA ILE A 255 9.42 2.42 -18.60
C ILE A 255 10.57 3.44 -18.64
N PRO A 256 10.45 4.60 -17.97
CA PRO A 256 11.49 5.61 -17.98
C PRO A 256 12.64 5.18 -17.06
N HIS A 257 13.85 5.08 -17.60
CA HIS A 257 15.07 4.74 -16.86
C HIS A 257 16.07 5.90 -16.78
N THR A 258 15.59 7.14 -16.95
CA THR A 258 16.44 8.33 -16.82
C THR A 258 16.86 8.53 -15.36
N ALA A 259 17.96 9.28 -15.13
CA ALA A 259 18.37 9.64 -13.78
C ALA A 259 17.25 10.35 -12.99
N ALA A 260 16.45 11.16 -13.69
CA ALA A 260 15.26 11.80 -13.15
C ALA A 260 14.17 10.81 -12.70
N ALA A 261 13.90 9.77 -13.48
CA ALA A 261 12.90 8.75 -13.12
C ALA A 261 13.38 7.90 -11.93
N VAL A 262 14.68 7.61 -11.85
CA VAL A 262 15.29 6.95 -10.70
C VAL A 262 15.21 7.83 -9.45
N LEU A 263 15.54 9.12 -9.55
CA LEU A 263 15.43 10.09 -8.46
C LEU A 263 13.99 10.20 -7.95
N SER A 264 13.02 10.27 -8.88
CA SER A 264 11.60 10.31 -8.57
C SER A 264 11.14 9.08 -7.80
N GLY A 265 11.44 7.88 -8.32
CA GLY A 265 11.09 6.63 -7.64
C GLY A 265 11.72 6.51 -6.25
N GLN A 266 13.00 6.86 -6.13
CA GLN A 266 13.73 6.82 -4.86
C GLN A 266 13.13 7.79 -3.82
N PHE A 267 12.69 8.99 -4.21
CA PHE A 267 12.05 9.94 -3.30
C PHE A 267 10.84 9.32 -2.57
N PHE A 268 9.95 8.65 -3.32
CA PHE A 268 8.78 8.00 -2.73
C PHE A 268 9.17 6.84 -1.79
N ALA A 269 10.24 6.10 -2.13
CA ALA A 269 10.74 5.01 -1.29
C ALA A 269 11.30 5.55 0.03
N ASP A 270 12.14 6.58 -0.05
CA ASP A 270 12.76 7.23 1.10
C ASP A 270 11.73 7.84 2.04
N PHE A 271 10.68 8.47 1.48
CA PHE A 271 9.55 8.97 2.26
C PHE A 271 8.85 7.84 3.01
N PHE A 272 8.42 6.77 2.33
CA PHE A 272 7.65 5.72 2.99
C PHE A 272 8.46 4.93 4.02
N VAL A 273 9.74 4.67 3.75
CA VAL A 273 10.62 4.05 4.75
C VAL A 273 10.88 5.00 5.93
N SER A 274 10.88 6.32 5.72
CA SER A 274 10.96 7.28 6.83
C SER A 274 9.72 7.27 7.70
N GLU A 275 8.52 7.18 7.11
CA GLU A 275 7.27 6.96 7.85
C GLU A 275 7.34 5.68 8.69
N ALA A 276 7.86 4.58 8.11
CA ALA A 276 8.02 3.33 8.85
C ALA A 276 8.98 3.44 10.05
N ARG A 277 9.96 4.36 10.01
CA ARG A 277 10.89 4.59 11.14
C ARG A 277 10.20 5.20 12.36
N GLU A 278 9.04 5.85 12.20
CA GLU A 278 8.24 6.40 13.30
C GLU A 278 7.48 5.30 14.08
N SER A 279 7.39 4.09 13.53
CA SER A 279 6.78 2.95 14.22
C SER A 279 7.77 2.24 15.15
N ASN A 280 7.42 2.14 16.43
CA ASN A 280 8.22 1.43 17.45
C ASN A 280 7.97 -0.09 17.49
N GLN A 281 7.26 -0.65 16.51
CA GLN A 281 6.99 -2.08 16.45
C GLN A 281 8.25 -2.90 16.18
N SER A 282 8.30 -4.11 16.72
CA SER A 282 9.43 -5.02 16.50
C SER A 282 9.07 -6.47 16.81
N PHE A 283 9.80 -7.40 16.20
CA PHE A 283 9.78 -8.80 16.60
C PHE A 283 10.46 -8.97 17.96
N SER A 284 9.77 -9.59 18.93
CA SER A 284 10.37 -9.94 20.22
C SER A 284 11.36 -11.10 20.14
N ASN A 285 11.24 -11.95 19.10
CA ASN A 285 12.09 -13.11 18.87
C ASN A 285 12.92 -12.95 17.59
N ALA A 286 14.24 -12.86 17.73
CA ALA A 286 15.15 -12.70 16.59
C ALA A 286 15.15 -13.89 15.61
N THR A 287 14.88 -15.11 16.09
CA THR A 287 14.77 -16.31 15.24
C THR A 287 13.51 -16.30 14.41
N GLU A 288 12.39 -15.88 15.01
CA GLU A 288 11.12 -15.67 14.31
C GLU A 288 11.27 -14.60 13.23
N GLN A 289 11.85 -13.45 13.58
CA GLN A 289 12.16 -12.38 12.62
C GLN A 289 12.97 -12.94 11.44
N ALA A 290 14.08 -13.64 11.72
CA ALA A 290 14.95 -14.18 10.69
C ALA A 290 14.24 -15.14 9.74
N ARG A 291 13.30 -15.96 10.23
CA ARG A 291 12.51 -16.92 9.42
C ARG A 291 11.40 -16.26 8.60
N THR A 292 10.94 -15.09 9.03
CA THR A 292 9.80 -14.39 8.42
C THR A 292 10.25 -13.47 7.27
N LEU A 293 11.51 -13.02 7.28
CA LEU A 293 12.05 -12.11 6.26
C LEU A 293 12.07 -12.74 4.86
N ILE A 294 11.99 -11.86 3.85
CA ILE A 294 12.02 -12.22 2.42
C ILE A 294 13.30 -12.98 2.02
N TYR A 295 14.38 -12.87 2.80
CA TYR A 295 15.66 -13.56 2.60
C TYR A 295 15.59 -15.08 2.59
N ASN A 296 14.50 -15.66 3.10
CA ASN A 296 14.27 -17.10 3.07
C ASN A 296 13.74 -17.59 1.71
N TYR A 297 13.43 -16.68 0.79
CA TYR A 297 12.81 -16.99 -0.50
C TYR A 297 13.72 -16.57 -1.65
N LYS A 298 13.63 -17.30 -2.77
CA LYS A 298 14.38 -17.00 -4.00
C LYS A 298 13.40 -16.55 -5.08
N PRO A 299 13.63 -15.41 -5.75
CA PRO A 299 12.79 -15.00 -6.85
C PRO A 299 13.15 -15.77 -8.14
N GLU A 300 12.15 -16.02 -8.97
CA GLU A 300 12.29 -16.64 -10.28
C GLU A 300 12.48 -15.58 -11.37
N TYR A 301 13.26 -15.89 -12.41
CA TYR A 301 13.44 -15.00 -13.57
C TYR A 301 12.24 -15.13 -14.52
N THR A 302 11.18 -14.36 -14.28
CA THR A 302 9.88 -14.53 -14.95
C THR A 302 9.77 -13.80 -16.28
N SER A 303 10.59 -12.78 -16.56
CA SER A 303 10.47 -12.05 -17.83
C SER A 303 10.85 -12.89 -19.04
N ILE A 304 11.69 -13.92 -18.88
CA ILE A 304 12.02 -14.85 -19.97
C ILE A 304 10.80 -15.62 -20.49
N LEU A 305 9.78 -15.76 -19.65
CA LEU A 305 8.50 -16.39 -19.97
C LEU A 305 7.48 -15.38 -20.54
N GLY A 306 7.84 -14.09 -20.62
CA GLY A 306 6.94 -13.03 -21.08
C GLY A 306 6.18 -12.30 -19.97
N SER A 307 6.58 -12.47 -18.70
CA SER A 307 6.03 -11.66 -17.61
C SER A 307 6.36 -10.18 -17.78
N SER A 308 5.47 -9.30 -17.29
CA SER A 308 5.75 -7.87 -17.15
C SER A 308 6.78 -7.55 -16.07
N TYR A 309 7.20 -8.54 -15.28
CA TYR A 309 8.19 -8.40 -14.21
C TYR A 309 9.46 -9.19 -14.55
N ILE A 310 10.62 -8.58 -14.31
CA ILE A 310 11.95 -9.22 -14.41
C ILE A 310 12.01 -10.43 -13.50
N GLN A 311 11.62 -10.26 -12.24
CA GLN A 311 11.66 -11.30 -11.22
C GLN A 311 10.40 -11.28 -10.37
N GLN A 312 9.92 -12.46 -9.97
CA GLN A 312 8.82 -12.63 -9.03
C GLN A 312 9.21 -13.64 -7.96
N TYR A 313 8.93 -13.33 -6.69
CA TYR A 313 8.88 -14.33 -5.64
C TYR A 313 7.56 -15.08 -5.79
N LEU A 314 7.62 -16.41 -5.85
CA LEU A 314 6.45 -17.27 -6.04
C LEU A 314 6.28 -18.18 -4.82
N PHE A 315 5.07 -18.24 -4.27
CA PHE A 315 4.79 -18.96 -3.03
C PHE A 315 3.72 -20.04 -3.22
N THR A 316 3.88 -21.14 -2.50
CA THR A 316 2.92 -22.25 -2.40
C THR A 316 2.02 -22.07 -1.18
N ASN A 317 0.87 -22.77 -1.14
CA ASN A 317 0.04 -22.80 0.06
C ASN A 317 0.78 -23.35 1.29
N VAL A 318 1.70 -24.30 1.10
CA VAL A 318 2.54 -24.85 2.17
C VAL A 318 3.46 -23.78 2.77
N GLU A 319 4.14 -22.99 1.93
CA GLU A 319 5.00 -21.88 2.38
C GLU A 319 4.18 -20.79 3.10
N MET A 320 2.94 -20.56 2.64
CA MET A 320 2.02 -19.62 3.26
C MET A 320 1.29 -20.18 4.48
N GLU A 321 1.47 -21.46 4.85
CA GLU A 321 0.74 -22.17 5.90
C GLU A 321 -0.80 -22.08 5.75
N ILE A 322 -1.28 -22.13 4.51
CA ILE A 322 -2.71 -22.23 4.19
C ILE A 322 -3.07 -23.71 4.12
N PRO A 323 -4.04 -24.21 4.91
CA PRO A 323 -4.45 -25.61 4.85
C PRO A 323 -4.93 -25.98 3.44
N GLU A 324 -4.42 -27.09 2.89
CA GLU A 324 -5.03 -27.70 1.72
C GLU A 324 -6.42 -28.22 2.11
N ILE A 325 -7.46 -27.75 1.42
CA ILE A 325 -8.76 -28.39 1.49
C ILE A 325 -8.60 -29.74 0.78
N PRO A 326 -8.85 -30.89 1.43
CA PRO A 326 -8.72 -32.18 0.76
C PRO A 326 -9.63 -32.19 -0.48
N GLU A 327 -9.08 -32.53 -1.64
CA GLU A 327 -9.91 -32.88 -2.80
C GLU A 327 -10.85 -34.01 -2.37
N ILE A 328 -12.16 -33.75 -2.39
CA ILE A 328 -13.15 -34.81 -2.23
C ILE A 328 -12.93 -35.72 -3.45
N PRO A 329 -12.55 -37.01 -3.27
CA PRO A 329 -12.37 -37.91 -4.39
C PRO A 329 -13.66 -37.92 -5.20
N ASP A 330 -13.58 -37.66 -6.49
CA ASP A 330 -14.68 -37.83 -7.43
C ASP A 330 -15.18 -39.28 -7.28
N GLU A 331 -16.29 -39.47 -6.58
CA GLU A 331 -16.96 -40.77 -6.55
C GLU A 331 -17.47 -41.02 -7.96
N GLY A 332 -16.72 -41.83 -8.72
CA GLY A 332 -16.92 -42.13 -10.13
C GLY A 332 -18.38 -42.29 -10.53
N GLY A 333 -18.97 -41.20 -11.02
CA GLY A 333 -20.25 -41.18 -11.70
C GLY A 333 -19.98 -41.02 -13.19
N ASN A 334 -20.19 -42.10 -13.96
CA ASN A 334 -20.23 -42.03 -15.42
C ASN A 334 -21.22 -40.95 -15.85
N ASN A 335 -20.72 -39.82 -16.34
CA ASN A 335 -21.49 -38.89 -17.15
C ASN A 335 -20.60 -38.33 -18.24
N ASP A 336 -20.83 -38.83 -19.44
CA ASP A 336 -20.31 -38.30 -20.67
C ASP A 336 -20.86 -36.89 -20.91
N GLY A 337 -19.98 -35.92 -21.12
CA GLY A 337 -20.27 -34.72 -21.89
C GLY A 337 -20.43 -33.40 -21.12
N GLY A 338 -19.60 -32.43 -21.49
CA GLY A 338 -19.92 -31.01 -21.34
C GLY A 338 -18.94 -30.21 -20.51
N SER A 339 -17.93 -29.65 -21.18
CA SER A 339 -17.02 -28.64 -20.62
C SER A 339 -17.78 -27.38 -20.18
N SER A 340 -17.73 -27.04 -18.90
CA SER A 340 -17.95 -25.69 -18.38
C SER A 340 -17.18 -25.51 -17.07
N GLY A 341 -15.95 -25.00 -17.17
CA GLY A 341 -15.15 -24.59 -16.00
C GLY A 341 -15.68 -23.28 -15.43
N GLY A 342 -16.64 -23.37 -14.50
CA GLY A 342 -17.07 -22.27 -13.65
C GLY A 342 -16.43 -22.42 -12.27
N TYR A 343 -15.64 -21.44 -11.86
CA TYR A 343 -15.11 -21.36 -10.50
C TYR A 343 -16.27 -21.21 -9.49
N ILE A 344 -16.33 -22.11 -8.50
CA ILE A 344 -17.28 -22.04 -7.39
C ILE A 344 -16.54 -21.43 -6.19
N PRO A 345 -16.94 -20.27 -5.65
CA PRO A 345 -16.36 -19.74 -4.43
C PRO A 345 -16.85 -20.58 -3.25
N ILE A 346 -15.91 -21.11 -2.47
CA ILE A 346 -16.22 -21.86 -1.24
C ILE A 346 -16.40 -20.86 -0.10
N VAL A 347 -17.63 -20.78 0.39
CA VAL A 347 -18.02 -20.09 1.63
C VAL A 347 -17.47 -20.88 2.82
N VAL A 348 -16.57 -20.30 3.61
CA VAL A 348 -16.30 -20.76 4.97
C VAL A 348 -17.33 -20.11 5.90
N PRO A 349 -18.12 -20.86 6.68
CA PRO A 349 -19.10 -20.28 7.59
C PRO A 349 -18.41 -19.39 8.64
N GLY A 350 -18.83 -18.13 8.70
CA GLY A 350 -18.39 -17.16 9.71
C GLY A 350 -18.76 -17.60 11.12
N GLY A 351 -17.83 -17.38 12.05
CA GLY A 351 -18.09 -17.42 13.49
C GLY A 351 -18.75 -16.12 13.92
N ASP A 352 -19.85 -16.25 14.65
CA ASP A 352 -20.65 -15.17 15.21
C ASP A 352 -19.83 -14.15 16.01
N GLY A 353 -19.99 -12.87 15.66
CA GLY A 353 -19.43 -11.73 16.38
C GLY A 353 -20.11 -10.44 15.96
N SER A 354 -21.36 -10.24 16.38
CA SER A 354 -22.09 -9.00 16.15
C SER A 354 -21.47 -7.85 16.94
N THR A 355 -20.90 -6.85 16.26
CA THR A 355 -20.76 -5.49 16.82
C THR A 355 -21.25 -4.48 15.81
N THR A 356 -22.51 -4.08 15.97
CA THR A 356 -23.11 -2.92 15.33
C THR A 356 -22.43 -1.65 15.87
N MET A 357 -21.71 -0.92 15.03
CA MET A 357 -21.37 0.49 15.26
C MET A 357 -22.33 1.38 14.47
N PRO A 358 -22.91 2.43 15.07
CA PRO A 358 -23.99 3.19 14.48
C PRO A 358 -23.48 4.23 13.47
N LEU A 359 -24.22 4.36 12.37
CA LEU A 359 -24.25 5.54 11.51
C LEU A 359 -24.61 6.78 12.35
N LEU A 360 -23.74 7.78 12.36
CA LEU A 360 -24.06 9.12 12.85
C LEU A 360 -23.90 10.11 11.69
N SER A 361 -24.97 10.23 10.92
CA SER A 361 -25.29 11.42 10.14
C SER A 361 -25.77 12.52 11.09
N GLY A 362 -25.07 13.65 11.15
CA GLY A 362 -25.43 14.80 11.96
C GLY A 362 -25.61 16.05 11.11
N LEU A 363 -26.79 16.20 10.49
CA LEU A 363 -27.24 17.41 9.82
C LEU A 363 -27.88 18.35 10.87
N LEU A 364 -27.45 19.62 10.87
CA LEU A 364 -28.17 20.85 11.23
C LEU A 364 -29.26 20.81 12.33
N LEU A 365 -29.04 21.55 13.42
CA LEU A 365 -30.08 22.47 13.93
C LEU A 365 -29.46 23.65 14.71
N THR A 366 -29.52 24.82 14.08
CA THR A 366 -29.48 26.13 14.70
C THR A 366 -30.77 26.39 15.48
N LEU A 367 -30.67 26.93 16.70
CA LEU A 367 -31.50 28.01 17.30
C LEU A 367 -31.19 28.03 18.83
N VAL A 368 -30.55 29.06 19.41
CA VAL A 368 -30.98 30.46 19.63
C VAL A 368 -31.35 30.68 21.11
N LEU A 369 -30.69 31.70 21.67
CA LEU A 369 -31.12 32.63 22.73
C LEU A 369 -30.78 32.36 24.22
N LEU A 370 -30.00 33.33 24.71
CA LEU A 370 -30.18 34.11 25.96
C LEU A 370 -29.75 33.42 27.26
N SER A 371 -29.10 34.07 28.23
CA SER A 371 -28.48 35.40 28.35
C SER A 371 -27.97 35.53 29.81
N ILE A 372 -27.12 36.54 30.03
CA ILE A 372 -26.85 37.24 31.30
C ILE A 372 -25.68 36.71 32.16
N ASN A 373 -24.64 37.55 32.14
CA ASN A 373 -23.46 37.69 33.01
C ASN A 373 -22.32 36.67 32.93
#